data_AF-A0A965E2Z3-F1
#
_entry.id   AF-A0A965E2Z3-F1
#
_cell.length_a   1.000
_cell.length_b   1.000
_cell.length_c   1.000
_cell.angle_alpha   90.00
_cell.angle_beta   90.00
_cell.angle_gamma   90.00
#
_symmetry.space_group_name_H-M   'P 1'
#
loop_
_entity.id
_entity.type
_entity.pdbx_description
1 polymer ?
#
loop_
_entity_poly.entity_id
_entity_poly.type
_entity_poly.pdbx_seq_one_letter_code
_entity_poly.pdbx_strand_id
1 'polypeptide(L)'
;MDAESVSYAPGGPWPSFSRDERRVLGTLIEKSKTSADGYPMSINALVAGCNQKSNRDPVLELDEDEVMDALNLLKAKALVTKVFSGRSEKWRHLVYEQWHLDSREMAIIAELLLRGPQTEGEIRTRASRMVEIPDLDSLKGYLKPLLERRLVQYLTPEDRRGAVITHGFHGDEEFSRLKVQYTSVPASVAHTVVAAPSSPKMDDRIPVLEAGLASLRDEVARLREEVAILKRSLGG
;
A
#
# COMPACT_ATOMS: atom_id res chain seq x y z
N MET A 1 -31.60 -5.64 1.70
CA MET A 1 -30.63 -6.07 0.68
C MET A 1 -29.35 -6.26 1.44
N ASP A 2 -29.21 -7.48 1.94
CA ASP A 2 -28.38 -7.80 3.09
C ASP A 2 -26.92 -7.75 2.67
N ALA A 3 -26.13 -6.96 3.38
CA ALA A 3 -24.69 -6.96 3.23
C ALA A 3 -24.22 -8.36 3.62
N GLU A 4 -23.83 -9.14 2.61
CA GLU A 4 -23.11 -10.39 2.78
C GLU A 4 -21.98 -10.12 3.78
N SER A 5 -22.05 -10.74 4.96
CA SER A 5 -21.15 -10.44 6.06
C SER A 5 -19.74 -10.81 5.64
N VAL A 6 -18.92 -9.82 5.28
CA VAL A 6 -17.50 -10.01 4.97
C VAL A 6 -16.83 -10.49 6.26
N SER A 7 -16.62 -11.79 6.36
CA SER A 7 -15.98 -12.41 7.51
C SER A 7 -14.47 -12.43 7.29
N TYR A 8 -13.75 -11.65 8.09
CA TYR A 8 -12.29 -11.69 8.16
C TYR A 8 -11.85 -12.84 9.07
N ALA A 9 -12.02 -14.07 8.60
CA ALA A 9 -11.61 -15.26 9.36
C ALA A 9 -10.08 -15.28 9.56
N PRO A 10 -9.58 -15.60 10.78
CA PRO A 10 -8.15 -15.76 11.00
C PRO A 10 -7.59 -16.91 10.16
N GLY A 11 -6.53 -16.63 9.38
CA GLY A 11 -5.80 -17.63 8.60
C GLY A 11 -6.13 -17.70 7.11
N GLY A 12 -7.16 -16.99 6.63
CA GLY A 12 -7.39 -16.79 5.19
C GLY A 12 -6.50 -15.69 4.59
N PRO A 13 -6.27 -15.67 3.26
CA PRO A 13 -5.62 -14.54 2.62
C PRO A 13 -6.48 -13.28 2.80
N TRP A 14 -5.86 -12.18 3.27
CA TRP A 14 -6.55 -10.89 3.34
C TRP A 14 -6.88 -10.38 1.93
N PRO A 15 -7.98 -9.64 1.75
CA PRO A 15 -8.24 -9.00 0.48
C PRO A 15 -7.10 -8.05 0.12
N SER A 16 -6.77 -8.00 -1.17
CA SER A 16 -5.87 -6.99 -1.68
C SER A 16 -6.57 -5.63 -1.70
N PHE A 17 -5.80 -4.58 -1.41
CA PHE A 17 -6.25 -3.20 -1.50
C PHE A 17 -5.50 -2.49 -2.60
N SER A 18 -6.16 -1.59 -3.33
CA SER A 18 -5.50 -0.65 -4.22
C SER A 18 -4.61 0.32 -3.42
N ARG A 19 -3.73 1.05 -4.12
CA ARG A 19 -2.91 2.09 -3.50
C ARG A 19 -3.76 3.13 -2.77
N ASP A 20 -4.87 3.52 -3.35
CA ASP A 20 -5.70 4.61 -2.85
C ASP A 20 -6.58 4.12 -1.69
N GLU A 21 -7.06 2.87 -1.73
CA GLU A 21 -7.71 2.21 -0.58
C GLU A 21 -6.76 2.16 0.63
N ARG A 22 -5.50 1.77 0.44
CA ARG A 22 -4.48 1.74 1.51
C ARG A 22 -4.26 3.14 2.08
N ARG A 23 -4.12 4.15 1.22
CA ARG A 23 -3.92 5.55 1.62
C ARG A 23 -5.08 6.08 2.44
N VAL A 24 -6.30 5.88 1.95
CA VAL A 24 -7.54 6.35 2.59
C VAL A 24 -7.73 5.68 3.94
N LEU A 25 -7.60 4.35 3.99
CA LEU A 25 -7.75 3.59 5.23
C LEU A 25 -6.66 3.96 6.25
N GLY A 26 -5.40 4.01 5.84
CA GLY A 26 -4.29 4.43 6.69
C GLY A 26 -4.46 5.84 7.24
N THR A 27 -4.98 6.77 6.44
CA THR A 27 -5.26 8.16 6.88
C THR A 27 -6.37 8.20 7.93
N LEU A 28 -7.47 7.47 7.73
CA LEU A 28 -8.54 7.38 8.73
C LEU A 28 -8.05 6.81 10.06
N ILE A 29 -7.20 5.77 10.03
CA ILE A 29 -6.62 5.16 11.23
C ILE A 29 -5.64 6.12 11.93
N GLU A 30 -4.76 6.77 11.18
CA GLU A 30 -3.81 7.75 11.74
C GLU A 30 -4.56 8.88 12.45
N LYS A 31 -5.58 9.45 11.81
CA LYS A 31 -6.33 10.58 12.36
C LYS A 31 -7.23 10.20 13.53
N SER A 32 -7.78 8.99 13.58
CA SER A 32 -8.54 8.53 14.75
C SER A 32 -7.67 8.45 16.01
N LYS A 33 -6.36 8.22 15.86
CA LYS A 33 -5.40 8.12 16.96
C LYS A 33 -4.77 9.46 17.34
N THR A 34 -4.44 10.29 16.36
CA THR A 34 -3.62 11.50 16.56
C THR A 34 -4.43 12.79 16.60
N SER A 35 -5.71 12.78 16.20
CA SER A 35 -6.50 14.00 16.06
C SER A 35 -7.98 13.74 16.35
N ALA A 36 -8.32 13.59 17.63
CA ALA A 36 -9.70 13.32 18.07
C ALA A 36 -10.70 14.41 17.60
N ASP A 37 -10.30 15.68 17.59
CA ASP A 37 -11.18 16.79 17.19
C ASP A 37 -11.59 16.77 15.71
N GLY A 38 -10.76 16.13 14.86
CA GLY A 38 -10.97 16.03 13.42
C GLY A 38 -11.65 14.73 12.97
N TYR A 39 -11.90 13.80 13.88
CA TYR A 39 -12.45 12.48 13.59
C TYR A 39 -13.86 12.34 14.17
N PRO A 40 -14.85 11.81 13.42
CA PRO A 40 -14.79 11.30 12.05
C PRO A 40 -14.55 12.41 11.01
N MET A 41 -14.00 12.06 9.85
CA MET A 41 -13.47 13.01 8.86
C MET A 41 -14.47 13.32 7.75
N SER A 42 -14.59 14.57 7.32
CA SER A 42 -15.28 14.91 6.07
C SER A 42 -14.45 14.47 4.85
N ILE A 43 -15.05 14.44 3.67
CA ILE A 43 -14.34 14.10 2.43
C ILE A 43 -13.16 15.05 2.16
N ASN A 44 -13.36 16.36 2.32
CA ASN A 44 -12.30 17.37 2.15
C ASN A 44 -11.13 17.18 3.12
N ALA A 45 -11.43 16.85 4.39
CA ALA A 45 -10.40 16.57 5.37
C ALA A 45 -9.62 15.30 5.03
N LEU A 46 -10.30 14.30 4.46
CA LEU A 46 -9.68 13.04 4.05
C LEU A 46 -8.78 13.23 2.83
N VAL A 47 -9.23 13.96 1.80
CA VAL A 47 -8.41 14.38 0.64
C VAL A 47 -7.14 15.08 1.11
N ALA A 48 -7.27 16.08 1.98
CA ALA A 48 -6.13 16.80 2.55
C ALA A 48 -5.18 15.87 3.34
N GLY A 49 -5.73 14.89 4.06
CA GLY A 49 -4.98 13.88 4.81
C GLY A 49 -4.25 12.87 3.92
N CYS A 50 -4.87 12.45 2.81
CA CYS A 50 -4.27 11.54 1.83
C CYS A 50 -3.08 12.16 1.12
N ASN A 51 -3.14 13.48 0.87
CA ASN A 51 -2.16 14.24 0.09
C ASN A 51 -1.11 14.97 0.95
N GLN A 52 -0.99 14.62 2.24
CA GLN A 52 0.05 15.20 3.11
C GLN A 52 1.45 14.90 2.57
N LYS A 53 2.33 15.91 2.53
CA LYS A 53 3.74 15.74 2.10
C LYS A 53 4.59 14.97 3.11
N SER A 54 4.15 14.93 4.36
CA SER A 54 4.83 14.25 5.45
C SER A 54 4.07 12.99 5.82
N ASN A 55 4.79 11.97 6.27
CA ASN A 55 4.21 10.70 6.71
C ASN A 55 3.43 9.95 5.62
N ARG A 56 3.77 10.19 4.36
CA ARG A 56 3.22 9.50 3.19
C ARG A 56 4.38 9.07 2.30
N ASP A 57 4.36 7.82 1.86
CA ASP A 57 5.27 7.31 0.84
C ASP A 57 4.51 6.31 -0.04
N PRO A 58 4.28 6.59 -1.34
CA PRO A 58 4.64 7.83 -2.05
C PRO A 58 3.77 9.02 -1.66
N VAL A 59 4.22 10.25 -1.93
CA VAL A 59 3.31 11.41 -1.89
C VAL A 59 2.31 11.27 -3.05
N LEU A 60 1.02 11.50 -2.77
CA LEU A 60 -0.07 11.40 -3.74
C LEU A 60 -0.79 12.76 -3.86
N GLU A 61 -1.54 12.90 -4.94
CA GLU A 61 -2.40 14.05 -5.25
C GLU A 61 -3.78 13.54 -5.64
N LEU A 62 -4.45 12.85 -4.70
CA LEU A 62 -5.77 12.29 -4.93
C LEU A 62 -6.83 13.41 -4.98
N ASP A 63 -7.77 13.33 -5.90
CA ASP A 63 -8.93 14.20 -5.92
C ASP A 63 -10.10 13.66 -5.05
N GLU A 64 -11.22 14.39 -5.04
CA GLU A 64 -12.39 14.01 -4.25
C GLU A 64 -13.03 12.71 -4.75
N ASP A 65 -13.09 12.51 -6.07
CA ASP A 65 -13.73 11.36 -6.70
C ASP A 65 -12.91 10.09 -6.45
N GLU A 66 -11.58 10.15 -6.59
CA GLU A 66 -10.67 9.04 -6.29
C GLU A 66 -10.76 8.60 -4.81
N VAL A 67 -10.86 9.57 -3.88
CA VAL A 67 -11.03 9.27 -2.45
C VAL A 67 -12.42 8.69 -2.19
N MET A 68 -13.46 9.18 -2.85
CA MET A 68 -14.83 8.65 -2.72
C MET A 68 -14.94 7.22 -3.25
N ASP A 69 -14.30 6.91 -4.38
CA ASP A 69 -14.25 5.57 -4.96
C ASP A 69 -13.53 4.59 -4.02
N ALA A 70 -12.38 5.00 -3.47
CA ALA A 70 -11.69 4.21 -2.45
C ALA A 70 -12.55 3.98 -1.19
N LEU A 71 -13.27 5.00 -0.72
CA LEU A 71 -14.20 4.87 0.41
C LEU A 71 -15.35 3.89 0.10
N ASN A 72 -15.91 3.93 -1.10
CA ASN A 72 -16.96 3.00 -1.52
C ASN A 72 -16.46 1.55 -1.56
N LEU A 73 -15.26 1.33 -2.10
CA LEU A 73 -14.62 0.01 -2.10
C LEU A 73 -14.31 -0.51 -0.69
N LEU A 74 -13.85 0.37 0.20
CA LEU A 74 -13.60 0.03 1.62
C LEU A 74 -14.91 -0.21 2.39
N LYS A 75 -15.98 0.51 2.05
CA LYS A 75 -17.31 0.34 2.64
C LYS A 75 -17.92 -1.00 2.24
N ALA A 76 -17.77 -1.40 0.98
CA ALA A 76 -18.16 -2.73 0.51
C ALA A 76 -17.43 -3.86 1.27
N LYS A 77 -16.21 -3.58 1.75
CA LYS A 77 -15.40 -4.46 2.60
C LYS A 77 -15.72 -4.32 4.10
N ALA A 78 -16.73 -3.53 4.48
CA ALA A 78 -17.09 -3.24 5.87
C ALA A 78 -15.97 -2.60 6.72
N LEU A 79 -14.94 -2.00 6.10
CA LEU A 79 -13.80 -1.40 6.79
C LEU A 79 -14.01 0.07 7.15
N VAL A 80 -14.97 0.73 6.51
CA VAL A 80 -15.35 2.12 6.77
C VAL A 80 -16.86 2.27 6.77
N THR A 81 -17.35 3.31 7.43
CA THR A 81 -18.77 3.66 7.41
C THR A 81 -18.99 5.16 7.43
N LYS A 82 -20.14 5.56 6.90
CA LYS A 82 -20.64 6.93 6.92
C LYS A 82 -21.30 7.21 8.26
N VAL A 83 -21.02 8.39 8.80
CA VAL A 83 -21.66 8.92 10.02
C VAL A 83 -22.09 10.36 9.77
N PHE A 84 -23.25 10.72 10.28
CA PHE A 84 -23.78 12.07 10.13
C PHE A 84 -23.53 12.87 11.41
N SER A 85 -22.90 14.03 11.25
CA SER A 85 -22.71 15.00 12.33
C SER A 85 -23.51 16.25 11.97
N GLY A 86 -24.75 16.32 12.45
CA GLY A 86 -25.71 17.33 11.98
C GLY A 86 -26.08 17.08 10.52
N ARG A 87 -25.76 18.04 9.63
CA ARG A 87 -26.02 17.95 8.17
C ARG A 87 -24.81 17.46 7.37
N SER A 88 -23.64 17.32 8.00
CA SER A 88 -22.40 16.96 7.31
C SER A 88 -22.16 15.46 7.35
N GLU A 89 -21.94 14.88 6.17
CA GLU A 89 -21.46 13.50 6.02
C GLU A 89 -19.98 13.43 6.42
N LYS A 90 -19.66 12.45 7.25
CA LYS A 90 -18.31 12.15 7.70
C LYS A 90 -18.05 10.64 7.62
N TRP A 91 -16.78 10.26 7.65
CA TRP A 91 -16.32 8.88 7.50
C TRP A 91 -15.49 8.45 8.70
N ARG A 92 -15.69 7.20 9.13
CA ARG A 92 -14.92 6.53 10.17
C ARG A 92 -14.52 5.14 9.72
N HIS A 93 -13.40 4.64 10.24
CA HIS A 93 -12.99 3.25 10.04
C HIS A 93 -13.67 2.33 11.06
N LEU A 94 -13.82 1.06 10.71
CA LEU A 94 -14.35 -0.03 11.54
C LEU A 94 -13.29 -1.11 11.80
N VAL A 95 -12.02 -0.77 11.60
CA VAL A 95 -10.90 -1.73 11.62
C VAL A 95 -10.71 -2.40 12.98
N TYR A 96 -11.03 -1.75 14.10
CA TYR A 96 -10.96 -2.39 15.43
C TYR A 96 -11.95 -3.55 15.52
N GLU A 97 -13.15 -3.31 15.03
CA GLU A 97 -14.26 -4.25 15.05
C GLU A 97 -14.06 -5.39 14.04
N GLN A 98 -13.51 -5.09 12.86
CA GLN A 98 -13.32 -6.06 11.79
C GLN A 98 -12.04 -6.89 11.94
N TRP A 99 -10.94 -6.28 12.37
CA TRP A 99 -9.64 -6.96 12.44
C TRP A 99 -9.26 -7.33 13.87
N HIS A 100 -10.03 -6.97 14.89
CA HIS A 100 -9.76 -7.31 16.29
C HIS A 100 -8.32 -6.99 16.69
N LEU A 101 -7.87 -5.78 16.34
CA LEU A 101 -6.52 -5.30 16.61
C LEU A 101 -6.47 -4.49 17.90
N ASP A 102 -5.36 -4.56 18.61
CA ASP A 102 -5.07 -3.63 19.67
C ASP A 102 -4.60 -2.25 19.12
N SER A 103 -4.40 -1.30 20.03
CA SER A 103 -4.03 0.07 19.65
C SER A 103 -2.61 0.18 19.03
N ARG A 104 -1.64 -0.63 19.48
CA ARG A 104 -0.26 -0.64 18.94
C ARG A 104 -0.21 -1.37 17.60
N GLU A 105 -0.85 -2.52 17.50
CA GLU A 105 -1.02 -3.29 16.27
C GLU A 105 -1.62 -2.42 15.16
N MET A 106 -2.68 -1.67 15.50
CA MET A 106 -3.31 -0.75 14.56
C MET A 106 -2.37 0.39 14.12
N ALA A 107 -1.53 0.91 15.01
CA ALA A 107 -0.55 1.92 14.66
C ALA A 107 0.51 1.37 13.69
N ILE A 108 0.96 0.13 13.89
CA ILE A 108 1.90 -0.55 12.98
C ILE A 108 1.28 -0.71 11.58
N ILE A 109 0.03 -1.20 11.51
CA ILE A 109 -0.65 -1.37 10.23
C ILE A 109 -0.86 -0.03 9.53
N ALA A 110 -1.30 1.01 10.25
CA ALA A 110 -1.46 2.34 9.67
C ALA A 110 -0.14 2.88 9.08
N GLU A 111 0.97 2.73 9.80
CA GLU A 111 2.29 3.16 9.33
C GLU A 111 2.70 2.43 8.04
N LEU A 112 2.47 1.11 7.97
CA LEU A 112 2.75 0.31 6.78
C LEU A 112 1.82 0.63 5.61
N LEU A 113 0.55 0.93 5.85
CA LEU A 113 -0.38 1.36 4.79
C LEU A 113 -0.01 2.74 4.21
N LEU A 114 0.53 3.63 5.05
CA LEU A 114 0.85 5.00 4.66
C LEU A 114 2.21 5.14 3.95
N ARG A 115 3.18 4.26 4.26
CA ARG A 115 4.54 4.34 3.72
C ARG A 115 5.11 3.05 3.11
N GLY A 116 4.32 1.99 3.06
CA GLY A 116 4.76 0.70 2.49
C GLY A 116 5.84 0.01 3.33
N PRO A 117 6.70 -0.79 2.67
CA PRO A 117 7.69 -1.64 3.33
C PRO A 117 8.74 -0.84 4.11
N GLN A 118 9.00 -1.25 5.36
CA GLN A 118 9.89 -0.54 6.28
C GLN A 118 10.65 -1.51 7.16
N THR A 119 11.81 -1.09 7.65
CA THR A 119 12.56 -1.87 8.65
C THR A 119 11.86 -1.86 10.01
N GLU A 120 12.10 -2.88 10.85
CA GLU A 120 11.60 -2.91 12.24
C GLU A 120 11.93 -1.62 13.02
N GLY A 121 13.14 -1.09 12.86
CA GLY A 121 13.57 0.15 13.52
C GLY A 121 12.79 1.39 13.08
N GLU A 122 12.48 1.47 11.79
CA GLU A 122 11.65 2.54 11.24
C GLU A 122 10.21 2.43 11.74
N ILE A 123 9.62 1.23 11.69
CA ILE A 123 8.26 0.97 12.16
C ILE A 123 8.13 1.37 13.63
N ARG A 124 9.05 0.91 14.49
CA ARG A 124 9.05 1.26 15.92
C ARG A 124 9.01 2.78 16.11
N THR A 125 9.88 3.49 15.40
CA THR A 125 10.07 4.94 15.58
C THR A 125 8.90 5.75 14.99
N ARG A 126 8.38 5.35 13.83
CA ARG A 126 7.34 6.10 13.12
C ARG A 126 5.95 5.80 13.66
N ALA A 127 5.62 4.53 13.93
CA ALA A 127 4.35 4.15 14.54
C ALA A 127 4.21 4.67 15.99
N SER A 128 5.33 4.87 16.71
CA SER A 128 5.34 5.49 18.04
C SER A 128 4.75 6.90 18.10
N ARG A 129 4.65 7.59 16.94
CA ARG A 129 4.00 8.90 16.85
C ARG A 129 2.48 8.83 17.05
N MET A 130 1.88 7.68 16.75
CA MET A 130 0.45 7.43 16.97
C MET A 130 0.20 6.84 18.36
N VAL A 131 0.98 5.83 18.73
CA VAL A 131 0.88 5.13 20.02
C VAL A 131 2.28 4.66 20.40
N GLU A 132 2.75 4.99 21.60
CA GLU A 132 4.10 4.65 22.05
C GLU A 132 4.41 3.15 21.96
N ILE A 133 5.55 2.83 21.32
CA ILE A 133 6.17 1.50 21.26
C ILE A 133 7.57 1.62 21.91
N PRO A 134 7.73 1.14 23.15
CA PRO A 134 8.93 1.45 23.96
C PRO A 134 10.24 1.05 23.29
N ASP A 135 10.33 -0.20 22.83
CA ASP A 135 11.55 -0.82 22.31
C ASP A 135 11.25 -1.79 21.17
N LEU A 136 12.32 -2.34 20.58
CA LEU A 136 12.20 -3.30 19.49
C LEU A 136 11.63 -4.65 19.95
N ASP A 137 11.86 -5.06 21.18
CA ASP A 137 11.34 -6.33 21.71
C ASP A 137 9.82 -6.27 21.86
N SER A 138 9.30 -5.14 22.35
CA SER A 138 7.87 -4.83 22.38
C SER A 138 7.29 -4.83 20.97
N LEU A 139 7.96 -4.19 19.99
CA LEU A 139 7.53 -4.22 18.60
C LEU A 139 7.38 -5.65 18.07
N LYS A 140 8.39 -6.51 18.31
CA LYS A 140 8.34 -7.92 17.89
C LYS A 140 7.20 -8.68 18.56
N GLY A 141 6.91 -8.38 19.82
CA GLY A 141 5.73 -8.88 20.53
C GLY A 141 4.42 -8.53 19.82
N TYR A 142 4.26 -7.28 19.38
CA TYR A 142 3.07 -6.83 18.61
C TYR A 142 3.05 -7.34 17.17
N LEU A 143 4.20 -7.57 16.55
CA LEU A 143 4.28 -8.11 15.18
C LEU A 143 3.89 -9.59 15.12
N LYS A 144 4.18 -10.37 16.17
CA LYS A 144 3.88 -11.81 16.22
C LYS A 144 2.42 -12.15 15.89
N PRO A 145 1.38 -11.61 16.58
CA PRO A 145 -0.01 -11.88 16.23
C PRO A 145 -0.38 -11.36 14.83
N LEU A 146 0.21 -10.25 14.37
CA LEU A 146 -0.01 -9.72 13.02
C LEU A 146 0.56 -10.67 11.94
N LEU A 147 1.73 -11.27 12.18
CA LEU A 147 2.37 -12.23 11.29
C LEU A 147 1.61 -13.56 11.23
N GLU A 148 1.22 -14.09 12.38
CA GLU A 148 0.42 -15.33 12.49
C GLU A 148 -0.90 -15.20 11.70
N ARG A 149 -1.48 -14.01 11.71
CA ARG A 149 -2.71 -13.68 10.98
C ARG A 149 -2.47 -13.18 9.57
N ARG A 150 -1.21 -13.06 9.10
CA ARG A 150 -0.81 -12.51 7.78
C ARG A 150 -1.25 -11.07 7.50
N LEU A 151 -1.48 -10.26 8.54
CA LEU A 151 -1.74 -8.83 8.42
C LEU A 151 -0.47 -8.02 8.11
N VAL A 152 0.69 -8.57 8.45
CA VAL A 152 2.01 -8.11 8.03
C VAL A 152 2.83 -9.30 7.56
N GLN A 153 3.85 -9.04 6.74
CA GLN A 153 4.71 -10.06 6.17
C GLN A 153 6.13 -9.54 6.02
N TYR A 154 7.12 -10.38 6.33
CA TYR A 154 8.52 -10.08 6.08
C TYR A 154 8.87 -10.17 4.59
N LEU A 155 9.56 -9.16 4.08
CA LEU A 155 10.15 -9.16 2.74
C LEU A 155 11.58 -9.71 2.71
N THR A 156 12.29 -9.62 3.83
CA THR A 156 13.62 -10.19 4.05
C THR A 156 13.58 -11.28 5.13
N PRO A 157 14.64 -12.09 5.34
CA PRO A 157 14.69 -12.99 6.49
C PRO A 157 14.45 -12.25 7.82
N GLU A 158 13.71 -12.86 8.74
CA GLU A 158 13.30 -12.28 10.04
C GLU A 158 14.50 -12.11 11.00
N ASP A 159 15.47 -13.01 10.92
CA ASP A 159 16.71 -12.99 11.70
C ASP A 159 17.72 -11.94 11.19
N ARG A 160 17.47 -11.33 10.03
CA ARG A 160 18.33 -10.30 9.46
C ARG A 160 18.25 -9.03 10.30
N ARG A 161 19.42 -8.46 10.65
CA ARG A 161 19.47 -7.09 11.20
C ARG A 161 18.89 -6.10 10.19
N GLY A 162 17.86 -5.37 10.60
CA GLY A 162 17.13 -4.45 9.72
C GLY A 162 16.15 -5.19 8.80
N ALA A 163 15.52 -6.25 9.30
CA ALA A 163 14.47 -6.96 8.57
C ALA A 163 13.36 -6.00 8.12
N VAL A 164 12.97 -6.14 6.86
CA VAL A 164 11.95 -5.30 6.21
C VAL A 164 10.61 -6.02 6.24
N ILE A 165 9.58 -5.30 6.68
CA ILE A 165 8.21 -5.76 6.84
C ILE A 165 7.30 -4.92 5.95
N THR A 166 6.30 -5.56 5.35
CA THR A 166 5.20 -4.89 4.64
C THR A 166 3.85 -5.34 5.18
N HIS A 167 2.76 -4.69 4.77
CA HIS A 167 1.40 -5.07 5.11
C HIS A 167 0.92 -6.32 4.33
N GLY A 168 -0.12 -6.99 4.82
CA GLY A 168 -0.68 -8.21 4.24
C GLY A 168 -1.54 -8.01 2.98
N PHE A 169 -1.95 -6.78 2.67
CA PHE A 169 -2.99 -6.46 1.67
C PHE A 169 -2.48 -6.26 0.23
N HIS A 170 -1.36 -6.89 -0.12
CA HIS A 170 -0.84 -6.90 -1.49
C HIS A 170 -1.55 -7.98 -2.32
N GLY A 171 -1.67 -7.77 -3.63
CA GLY A 171 -1.95 -8.89 -4.54
C GLY A 171 -0.73 -9.81 -4.65
N ASP A 172 -0.94 -11.09 -4.99
CA ASP A 172 0.12 -12.11 -5.03
C ASP A 172 1.31 -11.71 -5.92
N GLU A 173 1.03 -11.13 -7.09
CA GLU A 173 2.06 -10.64 -8.00
C GLU A 173 2.86 -9.45 -7.43
N GLU A 174 2.17 -8.53 -6.76
CA GLU A 174 2.80 -7.36 -6.13
C GLU A 174 3.70 -7.80 -4.98
N PHE A 175 3.21 -8.71 -4.14
CA PHE A 175 3.99 -9.28 -3.03
C PHE A 175 5.24 -10.01 -3.55
N SER A 176 5.09 -10.81 -4.62
CA SER A 176 6.21 -11.53 -5.23
C SER A 176 7.28 -10.57 -5.76
N ARG A 177 6.87 -9.50 -6.45
CA ARG A 177 7.82 -8.45 -6.92
C ARG A 177 8.55 -7.78 -5.76
N LEU A 178 7.83 -7.41 -4.69
CA LEU A 178 8.43 -6.81 -3.50
C LEU A 178 9.44 -7.77 -2.84
N LYS A 179 9.09 -9.06 -2.72
CA LYS A 179 9.99 -10.07 -2.13
C LYS A 179 11.32 -10.15 -2.90
N VAL A 180 11.26 -10.19 -4.24
CA VAL A 180 12.47 -10.19 -5.09
C VAL A 180 13.26 -8.89 -4.91
N GLN A 181 12.58 -7.74 -4.96
CA GLN A 181 13.22 -6.42 -4.82
C GLN A 181 14.03 -6.28 -3.53
N TYR A 182 13.50 -6.74 -2.39
CA TYR A 182 14.16 -6.58 -1.09
C TYR A 182 15.14 -7.72 -0.73
N THR A 183 15.02 -8.89 -1.36
CA THR A 183 15.97 -10.01 -1.17
C THR A 183 17.20 -9.90 -2.06
N SER A 184 17.09 -9.26 -3.22
CA SER A 184 18.18 -9.13 -4.22
C SER A 184 19.19 -8.01 -3.92
N VAL A 185 19.00 -7.20 -2.87
CA VAL A 185 19.94 -6.15 -2.47
C VAL A 185 21.00 -6.70 -1.49
N PRO A 186 22.30 -6.73 -1.85
CA PRO A 186 23.36 -7.15 -0.93
C PRO A 186 23.53 -6.14 0.23
N ALA A 187 23.96 -6.65 1.38
CA ALA A 187 23.99 -5.97 2.68
C ALA A 187 25.02 -4.81 2.86
N SER A 188 25.38 -4.09 1.80
CA SER A 188 26.35 -2.98 1.86
C SER A 188 25.83 -1.69 1.23
N VAL A 189 24.66 -1.23 1.67
CA VAL A 189 24.24 0.19 1.59
C VAL A 189 23.29 0.48 2.74
N ALA A 190 23.79 0.35 3.97
CA ALA A 190 23.16 0.96 5.14
C ALA A 190 23.85 2.32 5.36
N HIS A 191 23.10 3.39 5.11
CA HIS A 191 23.48 4.80 5.27
C HIS A 191 24.49 5.40 4.27
N THR A 192 24.02 5.58 3.03
CA THR A 192 24.14 6.87 2.35
C THR A 192 22.80 7.11 1.68
N VAL A 193 22.30 8.35 1.71
CA VAL A 193 21.26 8.82 0.78
C VAL A 193 21.63 8.41 -0.64
N VAL A 194 21.09 7.29 -1.10
CA VAL A 194 20.94 7.03 -2.52
C VAL A 194 19.47 7.30 -2.75
N ALA A 195 19.22 8.41 -3.42
CA ALA A 195 17.93 8.65 -4.06
C ALA A 195 17.44 7.31 -4.61
N ALA A 196 16.22 6.92 -4.25
CA ALA A 196 15.46 6.03 -5.12
C ALA A 196 15.68 6.55 -6.56
N PRO A 197 15.83 5.68 -7.58
CA PRO A 197 15.62 6.19 -8.93
C PRO A 197 14.23 6.80 -8.89
N SER A 198 14.19 8.14 -8.86
CA SER A 198 12.95 8.89 -8.97
C SER A 198 12.29 8.28 -10.17
N SER A 199 11.10 7.70 -9.98
CA SER A 199 10.28 7.33 -11.12
C SER A 199 10.33 8.53 -12.06
N PRO A 200 10.82 8.37 -13.31
CA PRO A 200 11.02 9.51 -14.19
C PRO A 200 9.72 10.30 -14.18
N LYS A 201 9.82 11.62 -14.02
CA LYS A 201 8.66 12.51 -14.07
C LYS A 201 7.87 12.15 -15.32
N MET A 202 6.54 12.32 -15.32
CA MET A 202 5.71 11.94 -16.48
C MET A 202 6.29 12.43 -17.83
N ASP A 203 6.92 13.62 -17.85
CA ASP A 203 7.64 14.17 -19.01
C ASP A 203 8.86 13.35 -19.48
N ASP A 204 9.59 12.70 -18.57
CA ASP A 204 10.75 11.86 -18.91
C ASP A 204 10.34 10.45 -19.38
N ARG A 205 9.09 10.03 -19.08
CA ARG A 205 8.55 8.72 -19.49
C ARG A 205 8.04 8.72 -20.94
N ILE A 206 7.53 9.85 -21.40
CA ILE A 206 6.99 10.00 -22.76
C ILE A 206 8.04 9.67 -23.83
N PRO A 207 9.26 10.27 -23.84
CA PRO A 207 10.25 9.99 -24.88
C PRO A 207 10.77 8.54 -24.82
N VAL A 208 10.87 7.94 -23.64
CA VAL A 208 11.29 6.53 -23.48
C VAL A 208 10.22 5.56 -24.01
N LEU A 209 8.94 5.85 -23.74
CA LEU A 209 7.83 5.05 -24.25
C LEU A 209 7.64 5.22 -25.76
N GLU A 210 7.86 6.41 -26.30
CA GLU A 210 7.83 6.66 -27.75
C GLU A 210 8.95 5.93 -28.47
N ALA A 211 10.17 5.93 -27.92
CA ALA A 211 11.29 5.17 -28.47
C ALA A 211 11.02 3.65 -28.42
N GLY A 212 10.44 3.15 -27.32
CA GLY A 212 10.02 1.75 -27.20
C GLY A 212 8.93 1.37 -28.21
N LEU A 213 7.94 2.25 -28.43
CA LEU A 213 6.87 2.04 -29.39
C LEU A 213 7.39 2.04 -30.83
N ALA A 214 8.36 2.90 -31.15
CA ALA A 214 9.02 2.91 -32.46
C ALA A 214 9.79 1.59 -32.70
N SER A 215 10.59 1.15 -31.73
CA SER A 215 11.33 -0.11 -31.83
C SER A 215 10.42 -1.32 -32.01
N LEU A 216 9.31 -1.36 -31.26
CA LEU A 216 8.34 -2.46 -31.34
C LEU A 216 7.58 -2.46 -32.68
N ARG A 217 7.27 -1.27 -33.23
CA ARG A 217 6.66 -1.15 -34.57
C ARG A 217 7.60 -1.66 -35.65
N ASP A 218 8.89 -1.34 -35.56
CA ASP A 218 9.89 -1.83 -36.51
C ASP A 218 10.06 -3.35 -36.43
N GLU A 219 10.03 -3.91 -35.23
CA GLU A 219 10.11 -5.35 -35.02
C GLU A 219 8.86 -6.07 -35.57
N VAL A 220 7.67 -5.53 -35.32
CA VAL A 220 6.42 -6.04 -35.90
C VAL A 220 6.44 -5.96 -37.44
N ALA A 221 7.01 -4.89 -38.01
CA ALA A 221 7.15 -4.77 -39.46
C ALA A 221 8.10 -5.83 -40.03
N ARG A 222 9.26 -6.05 -39.39
CA ARG A 222 10.22 -7.10 -39.77
C ARG A 222 9.59 -8.50 -39.70
N LEU A 223 8.96 -8.83 -38.57
CA LEU A 223 8.31 -10.14 -38.38
C LEU A 223 7.17 -10.38 -39.37
N ARG A 224 6.41 -9.34 -39.73
CA ARG A 224 5.36 -9.46 -40.77
C ARG A 224 5.95 -9.77 -42.14
N GLU A 225 7.08 -9.17 -42.50
CA GLU A 225 7.75 -9.47 -43.76
C GLU A 225 8.32 -10.89 -43.77
N GLU A 226 8.98 -11.32 -42.69
CA GLU A 226 9.46 -12.70 -42.55
C GLU A 226 8.34 -13.72 -42.66
N VAL A 227 7.20 -13.47 -42.00
CA VAL A 227 6.01 -14.32 -42.11
C VAL A 227 5.45 -14.33 -43.53
N ALA A 228 5.46 -13.19 -44.25
CA ALA A 228 5.03 -13.13 -45.64
C ALA A 228 5.96 -13.91 -46.58
N ILE A 229 7.27 -13.85 -46.34
CA ILE A 229 8.27 -14.63 -47.07
C ILE A 229 8.08 -16.14 -46.79
N LEU A 230 7.93 -16.53 -45.53
CA LEU A 230 7.72 -17.92 -45.13
C LEU A 230 6.42 -18.49 -45.72
N LYS A 231 5.32 -17.74 -45.66
CA LYS A 231 4.04 -18.15 -46.28
C LYS A 231 4.15 -18.34 -47.79
N ARG A 232 4.96 -17.53 -48.48
CA ARG A 232 5.25 -17.71 -49.93
C ARG A 232 6.10 -18.95 -50.18
N SER A 233 7.04 -19.28 -49.29
CA SER A 233 7.90 -20.47 -49.43
C SER A 233 7.20 -21.80 -49.09
N LEU A 234 6.14 -21.76 -48.28
CA LEU A 234 5.35 -22.92 -47.85
C LEU A 234 4.06 -23.13 -48.66
N GLY A 235 3.75 -22.21 -49.58
CA GLY A 235 2.54 -22.21 -50.41
C GLY A 235 2.79 -22.50 -51.89
N GLY A 236 3.90 -23.16 -52.22
CA GLY A 236 4.21 -23.72 -53.54
C GLY A 236 4.21 -25.25 -53.51
#